data_AF-W0A809-F1
#
_entry.id   AF-W0A809-F1
#
_cell.length_a   1.000
_cell.length_b   1.000
_cell.length_c   1.000
_cell.angle_alpha   90.00
_cell.angle_beta   90.00
_cell.angle_gamma   90.00
#
_symmetry.space_group_name_H-M   'P 1'
#
loop_
_entity.id
_entity.type
_entity.pdbx_description
1 polymer ?
#
loop_
_entity_poly.entity_id
_entity_poly.type
_entity_poly.pdbx_seq_one_letter_code
_entity_poly.pdbx_strand_id
1 'polypeptide(L)'
;MLTKHPETGGFYVAALLGLKPDEPALITRDELAGTFRPLDVERRGFYLADDGIAIDPRDPRFGDQSGEPLFAADGRPGVALQRMTAIVRKLRDGLQHTDDFIAAMMTLKLVEPIDIELGFDDGDKLTLAGLYTISLDALADLADDQIVALFRAGHLQLAYAMTGSIRQFSRLAQRRNAGLSAPVR
;
A
#
# COMPACT_ATOMS: atom_id res chain seq x y z
N MET A 1 -7.07 3.31 -1.29
CA MET A 1 -7.46 4.30 -2.32
C MET A 1 -6.71 4.02 -3.61
N LEU A 2 -7.19 4.55 -4.73
CA LEU A 2 -6.51 4.50 -6.02
C LEU A 2 -5.91 5.88 -6.34
N THR A 3 -4.83 5.87 -7.12
CA THR A 3 -4.32 7.06 -7.79
C THR A 3 -3.79 6.68 -9.17
N LYS A 4 -3.47 7.68 -9.98
CA LYS A 4 -3.15 7.51 -11.40
C LYS A 4 -1.66 7.73 -11.62
N HIS A 5 -1.02 6.79 -12.31
CA HIS A 5 0.37 6.98 -12.73
C HIS A 5 0.45 8.14 -13.74
N PRO A 6 1.34 9.12 -13.54
CA PRO A 6 1.38 10.32 -14.37
C PRO A 6 1.77 10.01 -15.83
N GLU A 7 2.65 9.04 -16.05
CA GLU A 7 3.14 8.69 -17.39
C GLU A 7 2.21 7.72 -18.16
N THR A 8 1.78 6.61 -17.53
CA THR A 8 1.00 5.57 -18.21
C THR A 8 -0.51 5.82 -18.13
N GLY A 9 -0.96 6.64 -17.20
CA GLY A 9 -2.37 6.83 -16.90
C GLY A 9 -3.05 5.63 -16.24
N GLY A 10 -2.32 4.56 -15.93
CA GLY A 10 -2.85 3.40 -15.21
C GLY A 10 -3.17 3.71 -13.75
N PHE A 11 -4.17 3.04 -13.19
CA PHE A 11 -4.48 3.12 -11.76
C PHE A 11 -3.59 2.18 -10.96
N TYR A 12 -3.23 2.59 -9.74
CA TYR A 12 -2.59 1.72 -8.76
C TYR A 12 -3.12 2.02 -7.35
N VAL A 13 -3.01 1.02 -6.46
CA VAL A 13 -3.39 1.18 -5.06
C VAL A 13 -2.27 1.89 -4.29
N ALA A 14 -2.65 2.95 -3.58
CA ALA A 14 -1.72 3.70 -2.75
C ALA A 14 -2.18 3.74 -1.28
N ALA A 15 -1.20 3.89 -0.38
CA ALA A 15 -1.41 4.19 1.02
C ALA A 15 -0.68 5.50 1.36
N LEU A 16 -1.41 6.45 1.93
CA LEU A 16 -0.86 7.73 2.33
C LEU A 16 -0.30 7.65 3.75
N LEU A 17 0.99 7.95 3.93
CA LEU A 17 1.67 7.92 5.23
C LEU A 17 2.01 9.32 5.76
N GLY A 18 1.93 10.35 4.92
CA GLY A 18 2.20 11.75 5.26
C GLY A 18 1.40 12.67 4.33
N LEU A 19 1.19 13.92 4.74
CA LEU A 19 0.32 14.86 4.02
C LEU A 19 1.08 15.81 3.09
N LYS A 20 2.34 16.15 3.41
CA LYS A 20 3.20 16.99 2.58
C LYS A 20 4.59 16.35 2.38
N PRO A 21 5.26 16.59 1.24
CA PRO A 21 6.58 16.00 0.97
C PRO A 21 7.69 16.45 1.93
N ASP A 22 7.59 17.66 2.46
CA ASP A 22 8.55 18.31 3.36
C ASP A 22 8.24 18.09 4.85
N GLU A 23 7.15 17.39 5.15
CA GLU A 23 6.78 17.01 6.52
C GLU A 23 7.14 15.54 6.81
N PRO A 24 7.51 15.21 8.06
CA PRO A 24 7.68 13.82 8.46
C PRO A 24 6.41 12.99 8.24
N ALA A 25 6.57 11.69 7.99
CA ALA A 25 5.45 10.77 7.92
C ALA A 25 4.68 10.76 9.26
N LEU A 26 3.35 10.81 9.16
CA LEU A 26 2.42 10.79 10.29
C LEU A 26 2.16 9.38 10.83
N ILE A 27 2.49 8.37 10.03
CA ILE A 27 2.49 6.97 10.43
C ILE A 27 3.90 6.44 10.18
N THR A 28 4.56 5.99 11.25
CA THR A 28 5.90 5.43 11.14
C THR A 28 5.85 3.97 10.70
N ARG A 29 6.96 3.46 10.16
CA ARG A 29 7.08 2.05 9.78
C ARG A 29 6.99 1.11 11.00
N ASP A 30 7.45 1.56 12.16
CA ASP A 30 7.40 0.77 13.40
C ASP A 30 5.97 0.67 13.94
N GLU A 31 5.21 1.76 13.88
CA GLU A 31 3.78 1.75 14.20
C GLU A 31 3.00 0.80 13.28
N LEU A 32 3.29 0.82 11.98
CA LEU A 32 2.74 -0.17 11.06
C LEU A 32 3.15 -1.57 11.50
N ALA A 33 4.44 -1.82 11.74
CA ALA A 33 4.93 -3.15 12.12
C ALA A 33 4.31 -3.74 13.40
N GLY A 34 3.82 -2.90 14.31
CA GLY A 34 3.06 -3.33 15.50
C GLY A 34 1.62 -3.80 15.21
N THR A 35 1.06 -3.42 14.06
CA THR A 35 -0.32 -3.77 13.66
C THR A 35 -0.36 -4.71 12.44
N PHE A 36 0.42 -4.38 11.42
CA PHE A 36 0.55 -5.08 10.15
C PHE A 36 1.94 -4.77 9.56
N ARG A 37 2.78 -5.79 9.36
CA ARG A 37 4.04 -5.61 8.64
C ARG A 37 3.81 -5.71 7.13
N PRO A 38 3.94 -4.60 6.36
CA PRO A 38 3.79 -4.67 4.92
C PRO A 38 4.93 -5.51 4.35
N LEU A 39 4.59 -6.47 3.50
CA LEU A 39 5.59 -7.34 2.87
C LEU A 39 6.64 -6.53 2.09
N ASP A 40 6.26 -5.37 1.53
CA ASP A 40 7.19 -4.48 0.83
C ASP A 40 8.30 -3.93 1.76
N VAL A 41 7.96 -3.67 3.02
CA VAL A 41 8.93 -3.29 4.07
C VAL A 41 9.78 -4.50 4.44
N GLU A 42 9.16 -5.67 4.58
CA GLU A 42 9.87 -6.90 4.96
C GLU A 42 10.83 -7.42 3.91
N ARG A 43 10.56 -7.22 2.61
CA ARG A 43 11.43 -7.69 1.52
C ARG A 43 12.68 -6.83 1.30
N ARG A 44 12.83 -5.70 1.98
CA ARG A 44 13.94 -4.75 1.75
C ARG A 44 15.29 -5.45 1.60
N GLY A 45 16.06 -4.98 0.61
CA GLY A 45 17.31 -5.58 0.19
C GLY A 45 17.16 -6.80 -0.74
N PHE A 46 15.94 -7.32 -0.92
CA PHE A 46 15.64 -8.43 -1.82
C PHE A 46 14.63 -8.01 -2.89
N TYR A 47 14.91 -8.44 -4.12
CA TYR A 47 14.18 -8.07 -5.31
C TYR A 47 13.89 -9.31 -6.14
N LEU A 48 12.80 -9.28 -6.89
CA LEU A 48 12.55 -10.31 -7.87
C LEU A 48 13.45 -10.10 -9.08
N ALA A 49 14.05 -11.18 -9.58
CA ALA A 49 14.73 -11.25 -10.87
C ALA A 49 14.12 -12.40 -11.68
N ASP A 50 14.35 -12.41 -13.00
CA ASP A 50 13.75 -13.39 -13.91
C ASP A 50 14.04 -14.84 -13.49
N ASP A 51 15.25 -15.12 -13.03
CA ASP A 51 15.71 -16.46 -12.62
C ASP A 51 15.77 -16.67 -11.09
N GLY A 52 15.22 -15.74 -10.29
CA GLY A 52 15.24 -15.89 -8.83
C GLY A 52 15.12 -14.58 -8.04
N ILE A 53 16.02 -14.39 -7.08
CA ILE A 53 16.04 -13.23 -6.20
C ILE A 53 17.36 -12.50 -6.36
N ALA A 54 17.28 -11.22 -6.66
CA ALA A 54 18.40 -10.30 -6.59
C ALA A 54 18.50 -9.70 -5.19
N ILE A 55 19.73 -9.42 -4.77
CA ILE A 55 20.04 -8.78 -3.49
C ILE A 55 20.68 -7.43 -3.78
N ASP A 56 20.27 -6.37 -3.08
CA ASP A 56 21.07 -5.14 -3.00
C ASP A 56 22.00 -5.26 -1.79
N PRO A 57 23.30 -5.57 -1.99
CA PRO A 57 24.25 -5.76 -0.90
C PRO A 57 24.52 -4.48 -0.10
N ARG A 58 24.07 -3.32 -0.59
CA ARG A 58 24.21 -2.03 0.10
C ARG A 58 23.04 -1.73 1.03
N ASP A 59 21.97 -2.51 1.01
CA ASP A 59 20.87 -2.30 1.96
C ASP A 59 21.39 -2.59 3.39
N PRO A 60 21.14 -1.69 4.37
CA PRO A 60 21.61 -1.84 5.76
C PRO A 60 21.19 -3.13 6.46
N ARG A 61 20.25 -3.89 5.89
CA ARG A 61 19.88 -5.21 6.35
C ARG A 61 21.01 -6.23 6.27
N PHE A 62 21.93 -6.08 5.32
CA PHE A 62 23.04 -7.01 5.13
C PHE A 62 24.28 -6.51 5.87
N GLY A 63 24.99 -7.43 6.51
CA GLY A 63 26.24 -7.15 7.19
C GLY A 63 26.96 -8.44 7.58
N ASP A 64 28.26 -8.34 7.79
CA ASP A 64 29.14 -9.51 7.96
C ASP A 64 29.30 -9.95 9.43
N GLN A 65 28.84 -9.13 10.38
CA GLN A 65 29.17 -9.27 11.80
C GLN A 65 28.07 -9.92 12.64
N SER A 66 26.81 -9.85 12.23
CA SER A 66 25.69 -10.43 12.95
C SER A 66 24.52 -10.72 12.01
N GLY A 67 23.82 -11.82 12.25
CA GLY A 67 22.64 -12.19 11.47
C GLY A 67 22.55 -13.67 11.13
N GLU A 68 21.55 -14.00 10.33
CA GLU A 68 21.31 -15.34 9.84
C GLU A 68 21.90 -15.49 8.44
N PRO A 69 22.74 -16.52 8.17
CA PRO A 69 23.38 -16.69 6.88
C PRO A 69 22.34 -16.97 5.78
N LEU A 70 22.53 -16.36 4.61
CA LEU A 70 21.65 -16.57 3.45
C LEU A 70 21.79 -17.97 2.84
N PHE A 71 22.95 -18.60 3.02
CA PHE A 71 23.25 -19.94 2.56
C PHE A 71 23.73 -20.81 3.72
N ALA A 72 23.31 -22.07 3.73
CA ALA A 72 23.87 -23.08 4.61
C ALA A 72 25.30 -23.45 4.16
N ALA A 73 26.04 -24.17 5.01
CA ALA A 73 27.42 -24.58 4.73
C ALA A 73 27.55 -25.48 3.48
N ASP A 74 26.47 -26.14 3.05
CA ASP A 74 26.41 -26.98 1.85
C ASP A 74 26.05 -26.19 0.57
N GLY A 75 25.96 -24.86 0.67
CA GLY A 75 25.62 -23.96 -0.45
C GLY A 75 24.12 -23.89 -0.76
N ARG A 76 23.25 -24.59 0.00
CA ARG A 76 21.79 -24.49 -0.20
C ARG A 76 21.24 -23.21 0.44
N PRO A 77 20.07 -22.70 -0.03
CA PRO A 77 19.40 -21.58 0.60
C PRO A 77 19.14 -21.83 2.09
N GLY A 78 19.66 -20.93 2.95
CA GLY A 78 19.39 -20.92 4.38
C GLY A 78 17.96 -20.49 4.70
N VAL A 79 17.56 -20.61 5.96
CA VAL A 79 16.17 -20.33 6.41
C VAL A 79 15.78 -18.87 6.13
N ALA A 80 16.68 -17.90 6.37
CA ALA A 80 16.47 -16.50 6.01
C ALA A 80 16.13 -16.28 4.52
N LEU A 81 16.91 -16.88 3.62
CA LEU A 81 16.72 -16.74 2.17
C LEU A 81 15.44 -17.43 1.70
N GLN A 82 15.12 -18.61 2.25
CA GLN A 82 13.87 -19.31 1.96
C GLN A 82 12.65 -18.49 2.38
N ARG A 83 12.67 -17.93 3.60
CA ARG A 83 11.62 -17.02 4.09
C ARG A 83 11.45 -15.83 3.17
N MET A 84 12.56 -15.21 2.77
CA MET A 84 12.52 -14.03 1.90
C MET A 84 12.01 -14.36 0.49
N THR A 85 12.36 -15.54 -0.01
CA THR A 85 11.82 -16.06 -1.27
C THR A 85 10.32 -16.22 -1.22
N ALA A 86 9.78 -16.73 -0.11
CA ALA A 86 8.34 -16.83 0.08
C ALA A 86 7.67 -15.44 0.13
N ILE A 87 8.28 -14.46 0.80
CA ILE A 87 7.76 -13.08 0.89
C ILE A 87 7.73 -12.41 -0.49
N VAL A 88 8.83 -12.46 -1.25
CA VAL A 88 8.93 -11.86 -2.59
C VAL A 88 7.94 -12.52 -3.55
N ARG A 89 7.80 -13.85 -3.50
CA ARG A 89 6.80 -14.59 -4.29
C ARG A 89 5.38 -14.14 -3.94
N LYS A 90 5.04 -14.09 -2.64
CA LYS A 90 3.73 -13.65 -2.17
C LYS A 90 3.41 -12.21 -2.60
N LEU A 91 4.41 -11.32 -2.61
CA LEU A 91 4.27 -9.96 -3.14
C LEU A 91 3.91 -9.97 -4.63
N ARG A 92 4.68 -10.71 -5.45
CA ARG A 92 4.40 -10.82 -6.88
C ARG A 92 2.98 -11.36 -7.13
N ASP A 93 2.61 -12.44 -6.46
CA ASP A 93 1.30 -13.04 -6.63
C ASP A 93 0.20 -12.04 -6.18
N GLY A 94 0.48 -11.23 -5.16
CA GLY A 94 -0.40 -10.14 -4.72
C GLY A 94 -0.53 -8.98 -5.71
N LEU A 95 0.49 -8.71 -6.54
CA LEU A 95 0.42 -7.70 -7.60
C LEU A 95 -0.62 -8.09 -8.65
N GLN A 96 -0.60 -9.35 -9.11
CA GLN A 96 -1.59 -9.84 -10.08
C GLN A 96 -3.02 -9.71 -9.54
N HIS A 97 -3.26 -10.10 -8.28
CA HIS A 97 -4.58 -9.93 -7.67
C HIS A 97 -5.01 -8.45 -7.56
N THR A 98 -4.05 -7.55 -7.35
CA THR A 98 -4.31 -6.09 -7.32
C THR A 98 -4.67 -5.58 -8.71
N ASP A 99 -3.95 -6.03 -9.74
CA ASP A 99 -4.20 -5.68 -11.14
C ASP A 99 -5.57 -6.19 -11.60
N ASP A 100 -5.92 -7.44 -11.27
CA ASP A 100 -7.22 -8.04 -11.58
C ASP A 100 -8.36 -7.26 -10.92
N PHE A 101 -8.19 -6.88 -9.64
CA PHE A 101 -9.16 -6.04 -8.92
C PHE A 101 -9.33 -4.68 -9.60
N ILE A 102 -8.24 -3.98 -9.92
CA ILE A 102 -8.30 -2.67 -10.58
C ILE A 102 -8.98 -2.80 -11.94
N ALA A 103 -8.62 -3.81 -12.73
CA ALA A 103 -9.21 -4.07 -14.04
C ALA A 103 -10.73 -4.32 -13.95
N ALA A 104 -11.19 -5.07 -12.94
CA ALA A 104 -12.62 -5.29 -12.70
C ALA A 104 -13.35 -3.98 -12.37
N MET A 105 -12.78 -3.16 -11.46
CA MET A 105 -13.37 -1.87 -11.08
C MET A 105 -13.44 -0.91 -12.27
N MET A 106 -12.41 -0.90 -13.13
CA MET A 106 -12.41 -0.08 -14.35
C MET A 106 -13.42 -0.58 -15.38
N THR A 107 -13.48 -1.89 -15.62
CA THR A 107 -14.38 -2.51 -16.61
C THR A 107 -15.84 -2.25 -16.26
N LEU A 108 -16.19 -2.34 -14.99
CA LEU A 108 -17.53 -2.06 -14.47
C LEU A 108 -17.78 -0.57 -14.22
N LYS A 109 -16.82 0.32 -14.55
CA LYS A 109 -16.90 1.78 -14.40
C LYS A 109 -17.21 2.22 -12.96
N LEU A 110 -16.63 1.53 -11.99
CA LEU A 110 -16.84 1.77 -10.56
C LEU A 110 -15.84 2.77 -9.96
N VAL A 111 -14.78 3.15 -10.69
CA VAL A 111 -13.76 4.08 -10.20
C VAL A 111 -14.24 5.51 -10.37
N GLU A 112 -14.29 6.28 -9.28
CA GLU A 112 -14.67 7.69 -9.27
C GLU A 112 -13.59 8.56 -8.61
N PRO A 113 -13.39 9.81 -9.07
CA PRO A 113 -12.48 10.75 -8.41
C PRO A 113 -13.03 11.19 -7.05
N ILE A 114 -12.13 11.48 -6.12
CA ILE A 114 -12.45 12.13 -4.86
C ILE A 114 -11.50 13.30 -4.63
N ASP A 115 -12.05 14.40 -4.13
CA ASP A 115 -11.27 15.53 -3.65
C ASP A 115 -11.33 15.54 -2.12
N ILE A 116 -10.17 15.60 -1.47
CA ILE A 116 -10.08 15.63 -0.02
C ILE A 116 -9.54 16.99 0.41
N GLU A 117 -10.38 17.76 1.09
CA GLU A 117 -10.00 19.02 1.73
C GLU A 117 -9.78 18.82 3.22
N LEU A 118 -8.62 19.24 3.72
CA LEU A 118 -8.23 19.18 5.13
C LEU A 118 -7.93 20.60 5.62
N GLY A 119 -8.44 20.94 6.81
CA GLY A 119 -8.07 22.15 7.54
C GLY A 119 -7.35 21.80 8.84
N PHE A 120 -6.42 22.65 9.26
CA PHE A 120 -5.56 22.43 10.40
C PHE A 120 -5.63 23.57 11.43
N ASP A 121 -5.15 23.29 12.65
CA ASP A 121 -5.30 24.20 13.79
C ASP A 121 -4.43 25.46 13.68
N ASP A 122 -3.38 25.42 12.85
CA ASP A 122 -2.53 26.55 12.48
C ASP A 122 -3.18 27.46 11.41
N GLY A 123 -4.39 27.14 10.96
CA GLY A 123 -5.11 27.84 9.90
C GLY A 123 -4.74 27.41 8.48
N ASP A 124 -3.80 26.46 8.35
CA ASP A 124 -3.40 25.91 7.06
C ASP A 124 -4.51 25.05 6.45
N LYS A 125 -4.53 24.96 5.11
CA LYS A 125 -5.48 24.16 4.34
C LYS A 125 -4.75 23.35 3.29
N LEU A 126 -5.15 22.11 3.13
CA LEU A 126 -4.58 21.19 2.13
C LEU A 126 -5.69 20.55 1.33
N THR A 127 -5.57 20.62 0.01
CA THR A 127 -6.42 19.90 -0.93
C THR A 127 -5.60 18.80 -1.59
N LEU A 128 -6.04 17.56 -1.44
CA LEU A 128 -5.44 16.41 -2.09
C LEU A 128 -6.27 16.05 -3.32
N ALA A 129 -5.66 16.22 -4.49
CA ALA A 129 -6.24 15.92 -5.80
C ALA A 129 -5.61 14.66 -6.41
N GLY A 130 -6.22 14.14 -7.48
CA GLY A 130 -5.72 12.94 -8.17
C GLY A 130 -5.93 11.64 -7.38
N LEU A 131 -6.87 11.66 -6.44
CA LEU A 131 -7.29 10.51 -5.65
C LEU A 131 -8.58 9.95 -6.22
N TYR A 132 -8.74 8.63 -6.10
CA TYR A 132 -9.89 7.91 -6.62
C TYR A 132 -10.32 6.83 -5.63
N THR A 133 -11.62 6.52 -5.65
CA THR A 133 -12.24 5.47 -4.84
C THR A 133 -13.19 4.62 -5.69
N ILE A 134 -13.85 3.67 -5.04
CA ILE A 134 -14.94 2.89 -5.61
C ILE A 134 -16.28 3.56 -5.27
N SER A 135 -17.06 3.85 -6.30
CA SER A 135 -18.42 4.37 -6.22
C SER A 135 -19.36 3.29 -5.71
N LEU A 136 -19.92 3.49 -4.51
CA LEU A 136 -20.89 2.54 -3.94
C LEU A 136 -22.27 2.66 -4.61
N ASP A 137 -22.59 3.82 -5.17
CA ASP A 137 -23.82 4.03 -5.92
C ASP A 137 -23.77 3.25 -7.24
N ALA A 138 -22.70 3.42 -8.03
CA ALA A 138 -22.52 2.63 -9.25
C ALA A 138 -22.40 1.12 -8.97
N LEU A 139 -21.84 0.74 -7.82
CA LEU A 139 -21.80 -0.65 -7.37
C LEU A 139 -23.20 -1.18 -7.07
N ALA A 140 -24.07 -0.39 -6.43
CA ALA A 140 -25.44 -0.78 -6.12
C ALA A 140 -26.33 -0.93 -7.37
N ASP A 141 -25.98 -0.22 -8.45
CA ASP A 141 -26.70 -0.24 -9.73
C ASP A 141 -26.26 -1.38 -10.68
N LEU A 142 -25.27 -2.20 -10.29
CA LEU A 142 -24.82 -3.33 -11.10
C LEU A 142 -25.88 -4.43 -11.22
N ALA A 143 -25.85 -5.15 -12.34
CA ALA A 143 -26.69 -6.33 -12.51
C ALA A 143 -26.28 -7.48 -11.56
N ASP A 144 -27.24 -8.33 -11.20
CA ASP A 144 -27.05 -9.42 -10.23
C ASP A 144 -25.87 -10.34 -10.59
N ASP A 145 -25.68 -10.65 -11.87
CA ASP A 145 -24.60 -11.50 -12.35
C ASP A 145 -23.21 -10.86 -12.15
N GLN A 146 -23.11 -9.55 -12.36
CA GLN A 146 -21.89 -8.77 -12.10
C GLN A 146 -21.57 -8.72 -10.60
N ILE A 147 -22.59 -8.52 -9.75
CA ILE A 147 -22.42 -8.56 -8.29
C ILE A 147 -21.95 -9.94 -7.83
N VAL A 148 -22.57 -11.02 -8.32
CA VAL A 148 -22.15 -12.39 -8.00
C VAL A 148 -20.71 -12.64 -8.44
N ALA A 149 -20.31 -12.19 -9.63
CA ALA A 149 -18.94 -12.31 -10.11
C ALA A 149 -17.95 -11.59 -9.18
N LEU A 150 -18.24 -10.33 -8.79
CA LEU A 150 -17.41 -9.57 -7.85
C LEU A 150 -17.31 -10.24 -6.47
N PHE A 151 -18.40 -10.81 -5.97
CA PHE A 151 -18.40 -11.52 -4.70
C PHE A 151 -17.53 -12.78 -4.76
N ARG A 152 -17.65 -13.58 -5.83
CA ARG A 152 -16.87 -14.83 -5.99
C ARG A 152 -15.39 -14.57 -6.20
N ALA A 153 -15.04 -13.47 -6.85
CA ALA A 153 -13.66 -13.01 -7.01
C ALA A 153 -13.08 -12.34 -5.75
N GLY A 154 -13.90 -12.11 -4.71
CA GLY A 154 -13.50 -11.40 -3.48
C GLY A 154 -13.32 -9.88 -3.66
N HIS A 155 -13.68 -9.35 -4.83
CA HIS A 155 -13.53 -7.92 -5.15
C HIS A 155 -14.53 -7.06 -4.39
N LEU A 156 -15.69 -7.61 -4.03
CA LEU A 156 -16.68 -6.85 -3.27
C LEU A 156 -16.16 -6.42 -1.89
N GLN A 157 -15.48 -7.32 -1.15
CA GLN A 157 -14.91 -6.94 0.15
C GLN A 157 -13.81 -5.88 0.01
N LEU A 158 -13.00 -5.98 -1.04
CA LEU A 158 -11.93 -5.02 -1.34
C LEU A 158 -12.48 -3.64 -1.70
N ALA A 159 -13.57 -3.58 -2.47
CA ALA A 159 -14.27 -2.33 -2.80
C ALA A 159 -14.72 -1.59 -1.54
N TYR A 160 -15.43 -2.27 -0.64
CA TYR A 160 -15.86 -1.67 0.63
C TYR A 160 -14.69 -1.28 1.54
N ALA A 161 -13.63 -2.09 1.60
CA ALA A 161 -12.43 -1.75 2.36
C ALA A 161 -11.76 -0.49 1.81
N MET A 162 -11.70 -0.35 0.48
CA MET A 162 -11.14 0.81 -0.19
C MET A 162 -11.97 2.07 0.10
N THR A 163 -13.28 2.03 -0.05
CA THR A 163 -14.15 3.18 0.26
C THR A 163 -14.05 3.54 1.74
N GLY A 164 -14.01 2.53 2.63
CA GLY A 164 -13.82 2.75 4.08
C GLY A 164 -12.47 3.36 4.45
N SER A 165 -11.44 3.20 3.61
CA SER A 165 -10.10 3.74 3.84
C SER A 165 -10.06 5.27 3.78
N ILE A 166 -11.03 5.93 3.15
CA ILE A 166 -11.13 7.39 3.07
C ILE A 166 -11.20 8.01 4.47
N ARG A 167 -11.83 7.34 5.45
CA ARG A 167 -11.88 7.82 6.84
C ARG A 167 -10.51 7.93 7.51
N GLN A 168 -9.46 7.33 6.95
CA GLN A 168 -8.11 7.47 7.48
C GLN A 168 -7.53 8.88 7.22
N PHE A 169 -8.03 9.65 6.25
CA PHE A 169 -7.58 11.03 6.03
C PHE A 169 -7.85 11.92 7.25
N SER A 170 -9.02 11.81 7.86
CA SER A 170 -9.33 12.55 9.09
C SER A 170 -8.40 12.16 10.25
N ARG A 171 -8.00 10.90 10.33
CA ARG A 171 -7.04 10.43 11.35
C ARG A 171 -5.64 10.98 11.09
N LEU A 172 -5.20 11.04 9.83
CA LEU A 172 -3.95 11.71 9.47
C LEU A 172 -3.99 13.19 9.83
N ALA A 173 -5.09 13.89 9.52
CA ALA A 173 -5.25 15.29 9.88
C ALA A 173 -5.16 15.52 11.40
N GLN A 174 -5.84 14.69 12.20
CA GLN A 174 -5.75 14.73 13.66
C GLN A 174 -4.31 14.51 14.18
N ARG A 175 -3.57 13.58 13.58
CA ARG A 175 -2.17 13.34 13.93
C ARG A 175 -1.26 14.53 13.61
N ARG A 176 -1.48 15.19 12.47
CA ARG A 176 -0.74 16.42 12.12
C ARG A 176 -1.00 17.52 13.15
N ASN A 177 -2.28 17.77 13.50
CA ASN A 177 -2.64 18.76 14.52
C ASN A 177 -2.04 18.47 15.90
N ALA A 178 -2.00 17.19 16.30
CA ALA A 178 -1.34 16.79 17.54
C ALA A 178 0.16 17.13 17.53
N GLY A 179 0.82 17.00 16.38
CA GLY A 179 2.22 17.41 16.18
C GLY A 179 2.44 18.93 16.26
N LEU A 180 1.48 19.74 15.77
CA LEU A 180 1.53 21.20 15.86
C LEU A 180 1.43 21.70 17.32
N SER A 181 0.70 20.97 18.15
CA SER A 181 0.51 21.30 19.57
C SER A 181 1.66 20.80 20.47
N ALA A 182 2.59 20.01 19.95
CA ALA A 182 3.73 19.50 20.71
C ALA A 182 4.80 20.60 20.84
N PRO A 183 5.33 20.87 22.05
CA PRO A 183 6.41 21.83 22.20
C PRO A 183 7.62 21.41 21.35
N VAL A 184 8.21 22.37 20.64
CA VAL A 184 9.45 22.18 19.86
C VAL A 184 10.51 21.58 20.80
N ARG A 185 10.97 20.37 20.47
CA ARG A 185 12.04 19.68 21.20
C ARG A 185 13.40 20.26 20.86
#